data_AF-A0A6M6JDP0-F1
#
_entry.id   AF-A0A6M6JDP0-F1
#
_cell.length_a   1.000
_cell.length_b   1.000
_cell.length_c   1.000
_cell.angle_alpha   90.00
_cell.angle_beta   90.00
_cell.angle_gamma   90.00
#
_symmetry.space_group_name_H-M   'P 1'
#
loop_
_entity.id
_entity.type
_entity.pdbx_description
1 polymer ?
#
loop_
_entity_poly.entity_id
_entity_poly.type
_entity_poly.pdbx_seq_one_letter_code
_entity_poly.pdbx_strand_id
1 'polypeptide(L)'
;MKLGMDTGRLVALDEETDTWVVVGEPWNHDLLAFLADGEDAVGRAREAMARAGRVTADPPAGLPFAPASLRAFALWESHMVNGARGMVSTFAPPALRNLAAGFEKVTGKPFPALKPKPNYYRDPQFYMGNHRSVLADRATVTWPSFADVLDFELELGAVIARPVNDCTPAEGLAAIGGFVVMNDWSARDTQWDDTRAGTFGGVVKAKTFAGAMSAVVVTADEIVPRWTRLTGRVLVNGEKWAESTTAGPLHDLGAAVVYAARGESLGAGDVLSSGTLPGCCGLEMRRFPSPGDEVRLEIDGLATLTNVIGPRTHAPDVSRTVTVVTGCDSGIGKALALEFHRRGRTVYATGLRQEAMSDLAATGLRVAELDVTDTASIAALVERLAEDDVRVDLLVNNAGFGAMGPVIEMPMDAVRRQYEVNVFGLLATTQELARGMIDARSGTIVNVGSTSGVLTSPFAGVYCSTKSAVHSLTDAMRMELAPFGISVIRVEPNQIRTNFGDTAATAMTARIAEDSRYLPVQDAMTARAQGSQKEGSMPAPEFAAKVADGVLATSPALRLRVGRELWPYTIFKPFLPSHRIDRILSKRYDLDRLA
;
A
#
# COMPACT_ATOMS: atom_id res chain seq x y z
N MET A 1 -1.60 -16.20 -41.27
CA MET A 1 -3.06 -16.33 -41.30
C MET A 1 -3.58 -15.94 -39.93
N LYS A 2 -4.67 -15.17 -39.87
CA LYS A 2 -5.34 -14.84 -38.60
C LYS A 2 -6.35 -15.92 -38.25
N LEU A 3 -6.24 -16.44 -37.03
CA LEU A 3 -6.97 -17.59 -36.51
C LEU A 3 -7.61 -17.24 -35.17
N GLY A 4 -8.64 -17.96 -34.78
CA GLY A 4 -9.19 -17.91 -33.43
C GLY A 4 -10.24 -19.00 -33.22
N MET A 5 -10.94 -18.93 -32.09
CA MET A 5 -11.99 -19.89 -31.74
C MET A 5 -13.34 -19.18 -31.71
N ASP A 6 -14.33 -19.75 -32.40
CA ASP A 6 -15.75 -19.39 -32.31
C ASP A 6 -16.55 -20.63 -31.93
N THR A 7 -17.28 -20.58 -30.81
CA THR A 7 -18.16 -21.68 -30.34
C THR A 7 -17.49 -23.07 -30.35
N GLY A 8 -16.19 -23.11 -30.03
CA GLY A 8 -15.39 -24.35 -30.00
C GLY A 8 -14.89 -24.80 -31.37
N ARG A 9 -15.09 -24.01 -32.43
CA ARG A 9 -14.60 -24.26 -33.79
C ARG A 9 -13.45 -23.33 -34.13
N LEU A 10 -12.43 -23.87 -34.80
CA LEU A 10 -11.33 -23.10 -35.37
C LEU A 10 -11.84 -22.29 -36.56
N VAL A 11 -11.63 -20.98 -36.49
CA VAL A 11 -11.98 -20.04 -37.55
C VAL A 11 -10.77 -19.28 -38.04
N ALA A 12 -10.78 -18.94 -39.33
CA ALA A 12 -9.75 -18.15 -39.99
C ALA A 12 -10.39 -16.93 -40.67
N LEU A 13 -9.66 -15.81 -40.72
CA LEU A 13 -10.10 -14.62 -41.44
C LEU A 13 -9.78 -14.77 -42.93
N ASP A 14 -10.80 -14.69 -43.77
CA ASP A 14 -10.66 -14.42 -45.19
C ASP A 14 -10.47 -12.90 -45.37
N GLU A 15 -9.22 -12.47 -45.53
CA GLU A 15 -8.86 -11.04 -45.63
C GLU A 15 -9.38 -10.35 -46.90
N GLU A 16 -9.71 -11.11 -47.95
CA GLU A 16 -10.26 -10.54 -49.18
C GLU A 16 -11.73 -10.12 -49.00
N THR A 17 -12.46 -10.86 -48.17
CA THR A 17 -13.90 -10.64 -47.93
C THR A 17 -14.21 -10.10 -46.54
N ASP A 18 -13.18 -9.88 -45.71
CA ASP A 18 -13.27 -9.48 -44.30
C ASP A 18 -14.28 -10.32 -43.50
N THR A 19 -14.26 -11.64 -43.75
CA THR A 19 -15.23 -12.59 -43.21
C THR A 19 -14.52 -13.73 -42.47
N TRP A 20 -15.00 -14.08 -41.28
CA TRP A 20 -14.52 -15.25 -40.55
C TRP A 20 -15.19 -16.52 -41.09
N VAL A 21 -14.40 -17.56 -41.27
CA VAL A 21 -14.84 -18.84 -41.84
C VAL A 21 -14.29 -20.00 -41.03
N VAL A 22 -15.10 -21.05 -40.90
CA VAL A 22 -14.72 -22.29 -40.22
C VAL A 22 -13.66 -23.02 -41.05
N VAL A 23 -12.54 -23.37 -40.43
CA VAL A 23 -11.43 -24.08 -41.09
C VAL A 23 -11.80 -25.54 -41.40
N GLY A 24 -12.49 -26.19 -40.46
CA GLY A 24 -12.93 -27.59 -40.59
C GLY A 24 -11.87 -28.61 -40.18
N GLU A 25 -12.16 -29.89 -40.46
CA GLU A 25 -11.30 -31.02 -40.09
C GLU A 25 -9.96 -31.02 -40.85
N PRO A 26 -8.86 -31.49 -40.22
CA PRO A 26 -8.78 -32.17 -38.92
C PRO A 26 -8.62 -31.26 -37.69
N TRP A 27 -8.52 -29.94 -37.88
CA TRP A 27 -8.18 -29.00 -36.79
C TRP A 27 -9.37 -28.27 -36.18
N ASN A 28 -10.59 -28.67 -36.55
CA ASN A 28 -11.80 -27.93 -36.25
C ASN A 28 -11.93 -27.60 -34.76
N HIS A 29 -11.31 -28.36 -33.86
CA HIS A 29 -11.39 -28.17 -32.42
C HIS A 29 -10.04 -27.95 -31.74
N ASP A 30 -8.94 -27.82 -32.50
CA ASP A 30 -7.59 -27.75 -31.95
C ASP A 30 -6.71 -26.74 -32.71
N LEU A 31 -6.74 -25.49 -32.23
CA LEU A 31 -5.90 -24.42 -32.75
C LEU A 31 -4.41 -24.72 -32.58
N LEU A 32 -3.99 -25.35 -31.49
CA LEU A 32 -2.57 -25.62 -31.23
C LEU A 32 -2.04 -26.68 -32.19
N ALA A 33 -2.83 -27.71 -32.50
CA ALA A 33 -2.48 -28.67 -33.55
C ALA A 33 -2.39 -28.01 -34.93
N PHE A 34 -3.28 -27.06 -35.25
CA PHE A 34 -3.17 -26.28 -36.49
C PHE A 34 -1.84 -25.53 -36.57
N LEU A 35 -1.47 -24.83 -35.49
CA LEU A 35 -0.20 -24.09 -35.42
C LEU A 35 1.02 -25.02 -35.51
N ALA A 36 0.91 -26.25 -34.98
CA ALA A 36 2.00 -27.22 -35.00
C ALA A 36 2.26 -27.78 -36.42
N ASP A 37 1.20 -27.96 -37.22
CA ASP A 37 1.28 -28.40 -38.62
C ASP A 37 1.80 -27.30 -39.57
N GLY A 38 1.80 -26.04 -39.15
CA GLY A 38 2.49 -24.94 -39.82
C GLY A 38 1.98 -24.62 -41.22
N GLU A 39 2.90 -24.39 -42.17
CA GLU A 39 2.59 -23.93 -43.54
C GLU A 39 1.67 -24.90 -44.29
N ASP A 40 1.78 -26.21 -44.07
CA ASP A 40 0.91 -27.22 -44.69
C ASP A 40 -0.54 -27.09 -44.21
N ALA A 41 -0.75 -26.73 -42.94
CA ALA A 41 -2.09 -26.45 -42.43
C ALA A 41 -2.67 -25.16 -43.00
N VAL A 42 -1.84 -24.11 -43.08
CA VAL A 42 -2.22 -22.82 -43.68
C VAL A 42 -2.63 -23.00 -45.14
N GLY A 43 -1.86 -23.75 -45.93
CA GLY A 43 -2.19 -24.05 -47.33
C GLY A 43 -3.53 -24.76 -47.48
N ARG A 44 -3.74 -25.85 -46.73
CA ARG A 44 -5.00 -26.61 -46.74
C ARG A 44 -6.19 -25.79 -46.26
N ALA A 45 -6.01 -24.94 -45.25
CA ALA A 45 -7.06 -24.03 -44.79
C ALA A 45 -7.45 -23.03 -45.86
N ARG A 46 -6.49 -22.37 -46.52
CA ARG A 46 -6.77 -21.45 -47.64
C ARG A 46 -7.55 -22.14 -48.75
N GLU A 47 -7.16 -23.36 -49.12
CA GLU A 47 -7.91 -24.16 -50.11
C GLU A 47 -9.34 -24.46 -49.66
N ALA A 48 -9.55 -24.82 -48.38
CA ALA A 48 -10.88 -25.09 -47.84
C ALA A 48 -11.76 -23.83 -47.81
N MET A 49 -11.19 -22.69 -47.41
CA MET A 49 -11.84 -21.39 -47.36
C MET A 49 -12.22 -20.85 -48.75
N ALA A 50 -11.51 -21.25 -49.80
CA ALA A 50 -11.81 -20.87 -51.18
C ALA A 50 -12.95 -21.68 -51.82
N ARG A 51 -13.42 -22.78 -51.19
CA ARG A 51 -14.47 -23.64 -51.77
C ARG A 51 -15.86 -23.01 -51.70
N ALA A 52 -16.66 -23.29 -52.71
CA ALA A 52 -18.10 -23.02 -52.67
C ALA A 52 -18.76 -23.80 -51.52
N GLY A 53 -19.61 -23.14 -50.72
CA GLY A 53 -20.26 -23.75 -49.56
C GLY A 53 -19.48 -23.69 -48.25
N ARG A 54 -18.45 -22.83 -48.16
CA ARG A 54 -17.76 -22.53 -46.90
C ARG A 54 -18.72 -22.02 -45.82
N VAL A 55 -18.45 -22.39 -44.57
CA VAL A 55 -19.27 -21.99 -43.43
C VAL A 55 -18.70 -20.72 -42.84
N THR A 56 -19.46 -19.63 -42.89
CA THR A 56 -19.12 -18.38 -42.19
C THR A 56 -19.30 -18.56 -40.68
N ALA A 57 -18.53 -17.79 -39.92
CA ALA A 57 -18.53 -17.80 -38.47
C ALA A 57 -18.50 -16.37 -37.92
N ASP A 58 -18.77 -16.23 -36.63
CA ASP A 58 -18.59 -14.96 -35.94
C ASP A 58 -17.08 -14.71 -35.69
N PRO A 59 -16.67 -13.44 -35.49
CA PRO A 59 -15.31 -13.14 -35.05
C PRO A 59 -14.96 -13.87 -33.76
N PRO A 60 -13.70 -14.32 -33.60
CA PRO A 60 -13.31 -15.09 -32.43
C PRO A 60 -13.47 -14.28 -31.15
N ALA A 61 -13.89 -14.97 -30.09
CA ALA A 61 -14.14 -14.41 -28.79
C ALA A 61 -13.59 -15.33 -27.69
N GLY A 62 -13.23 -14.75 -26.54
CA GLY A 62 -12.58 -15.50 -25.48
C GLY A 62 -11.08 -15.69 -25.72
N LEU A 63 -10.47 -16.64 -25.00
CA LEU A 63 -9.08 -17.03 -25.24
C LEU A 63 -9.01 -18.03 -26.41
N PRO A 64 -8.05 -17.89 -27.33
CA PRO A 64 -7.85 -18.86 -28.42
C PRO A 64 -7.43 -20.24 -27.89
N PHE A 65 -6.76 -20.28 -26.74
CA PHE A 65 -6.39 -21.47 -25.98
C PHE A 65 -6.05 -21.06 -24.54
N ALA A 66 -6.06 -22.00 -23.60
CA ALA A 66 -5.53 -21.78 -22.26
C ALA A 66 -4.00 -21.95 -22.27
N PRO A 67 -3.19 -20.94 -21.93
CA PRO A 67 -1.74 -21.07 -21.93
C PRO A 67 -1.27 -22.18 -20.98
N ALA A 68 -0.38 -23.06 -21.44
CA ALA A 68 0.19 -24.14 -20.64
C ALA A 68 1.20 -23.60 -19.61
N SER A 69 1.93 -22.56 -19.99
CA SER A 69 2.76 -21.73 -19.13
C SER A 69 2.90 -20.33 -19.71
N LEU A 70 3.41 -19.40 -18.91
CA LEU A 70 3.67 -18.02 -19.33
C LEU A 70 5.06 -17.60 -18.84
N ARG A 71 5.96 -17.26 -19.77
CA ARG A 71 7.28 -16.70 -19.48
C ARG A 71 7.33 -15.29 -20.03
N ALA A 72 7.47 -14.31 -19.14
CA ALA A 72 7.50 -12.90 -19.52
C ALA A 72 8.93 -12.38 -19.54
N PHE A 73 9.45 -12.18 -20.75
CA PHE A 73 10.82 -11.73 -20.99
C PHE A 73 10.97 -10.22 -20.81
N ALA A 74 12.21 -9.75 -20.84
CA ALA A 74 12.53 -8.34 -20.96
C ALA A 74 13.53 -8.15 -22.10
N LEU A 75 13.04 -7.98 -23.34
CA LEU A 75 13.90 -7.95 -24.52
C LEU A 75 14.49 -6.57 -24.83
N TRP A 76 13.94 -5.46 -24.29
CA TRP A 76 14.41 -4.11 -24.61
C TRP A 76 15.07 -3.40 -23.43
N GLU A 77 16.37 -3.09 -23.56
CA GLU A 77 17.09 -2.30 -22.55
C GLU A 77 16.45 -0.92 -22.34
N SER A 78 15.97 -0.30 -23.41
CA SER A 78 15.32 1.02 -23.35
C SER A 78 14.10 0.99 -22.43
N HIS A 79 13.24 -0.02 -22.55
CA HIS A 79 12.11 -0.21 -21.64
C HIS A 79 12.59 -0.41 -20.20
N MET A 80 13.59 -1.27 -19.95
CA MET A 80 14.10 -1.49 -18.60
C MET A 80 14.62 -0.21 -17.94
N VAL A 81 15.39 0.59 -18.68
CA VAL A 81 15.94 1.86 -18.20
C VAL A 81 14.84 2.90 -17.98
N ASN A 82 13.91 3.02 -18.93
CA ASN A 82 12.82 3.99 -18.85
C ASN A 82 11.80 3.64 -17.76
N GLY A 83 11.50 2.35 -17.59
CA GLY A 83 10.66 1.83 -16.51
C GLY A 83 11.30 2.08 -15.15
N ALA A 84 12.60 1.82 -14.99
CA ALA A 84 13.33 2.17 -13.77
C ALA A 84 13.32 3.69 -13.51
N ARG A 85 13.45 4.50 -14.55
CA ARG A 85 13.31 5.97 -14.44
C ARG A 85 11.90 6.37 -14.01
N GLY A 86 10.87 5.74 -14.58
CA GLY A 86 9.47 5.90 -14.21
C GLY A 86 9.25 5.60 -12.73
N MET A 87 9.71 4.44 -12.27
CA MET A 87 9.67 4.02 -10.86
C MET A 87 10.29 5.05 -9.91
N VAL A 88 11.53 5.46 -10.20
CA VAL A 88 12.22 6.45 -9.37
C VAL A 88 11.46 7.77 -9.37
N SER A 89 11.00 8.25 -10.53
CA SER A 89 10.28 9.52 -10.62
C SER A 89 8.95 9.51 -9.84
N THR A 90 8.24 8.39 -9.87
CA THR A 90 6.91 8.23 -9.26
C THR A 90 7.00 7.98 -7.76
N PHE A 91 7.86 7.05 -7.32
CA PHE A 91 7.81 6.52 -5.96
C PHE A 91 9.04 6.83 -5.08
N ALA A 92 10.15 7.31 -5.64
CA ALA A 92 11.33 7.57 -4.83
C ALA A 92 11.26 8.90 -4.05
N PRO A 93 11.93 9.00 -2.88
CA PRO A 93 12.06 10.25 -2.16
C PRO A 93 12.70 11.37 -3.00
N PRO A 94 12.39 12.66 -2.73
CA PRO A 94 12.92 13.80 -3.49
C PRO A 94 14.45 13.80 -3.66
N ALA A 95 15.18 13.40 -2.62
CA ALA A 95 16.65 13.33 -2.67
C ALA A 95 17.16 12.39 -3.76
N LEU A 96 16.58 11.17 -3.87
CA LEU A 96 17.00 10.19 -4.86
C LEU A 96 16.58 10.60 -6.27
N ARG A 97 15.36 11.17 -6.41
CA ARG A 97 14.88 11.71 -7.69
C ARG A 97 15.79 12.80 -8.23
N ASN A 98 16.15 13.76 -7.38
CA ASN A 98 17.00 14.88 -7.76
C ASN A 98 18.43 14.42 -8.09
N LEU A 99 18.95 13.43 -7.36
CA LEU A 99 20.26 12.84 -7.64
C LEU A 99 20.30 12.17 -9.01
N ALA A 100 19.33 11.30 -9.30
CA ALA A 100 19.25 10.61 -10.58
C ALA A 100 19.08 11.60 -11.75
N ALA A 101 18.14 12.55 -11.63
CA ALA A 101 17.90 13.57 -12.64
C ALA A 101 19.11 14.49 -12.86
N GLY A 102 19.80 14.89 -11.78
CA GLY A 102 21.00 15.71 -11.85
C GLY A 102 22.14 14.98 -12.58
N PHE A 103 22.35 13.70 -12.28
CA PHE A 103 23.36 12.89 -12.97
C PHE A 103 23.08 12.77 -14.47
N GLU A 104 21.85 12.43 -14.87
CA GLU A 104 21.48 12.27 -16.28
C GLU A 104 21.62 13.61 -17.03
N LYS A 105 21.22 14.72 -16.40
CA LYS A 105 21.36 16.07 -16.97
C LYS A 105 22.81 16.47 -17.23
N VAL A 106 23.72 16.11 -16.32
CA VAL A 106 25.15 16.47 -16.44
C VAL A 106 25.89 15.55 -17.40
N THR A 107 25.61 14.25 -17.36
CA THR A 107 26.40 13.24 -18.09
C THR A 107 25.83 12.87 -19.45
N GLY A 108 24.54 13.14 -19.69
CA GLY A 108 23.81 12.63 -20.86
C GLY A 108 23.64 11.11 -20.87
N LYS A 109 23.99 10.42 -19.77
CA LYS A 109 23.95 8.96 -19.65
C LYS A 109 22.93 8.54 -18.59
N PRO A 110 22.29 7.37 -18.74
CA PRO A 110 21.40 6.85 -17.70
C PRO A 110 22.11 6.73 -16.36
N PHE A 111 21.44 7.11 -15.28
CA PHE A 111 21.99 6.94 -13.93
C PHE A 111 22.31 5.45 -13.70
N PRO A 112 23.52 5.07 -13.25
CA PRO A 112 23.96 3.66 -13.27
C PRO A 112 23.03 2.69 -12.55
N ALA A 113 22.34 3.13 -11.49
CA ALA A 113 21.39 2.29 -10.76
C ALA A 113 20.07 2.03 -11.52
N LEU A 114 19.79 2.76 -12.59
CA LEU A 114 18.63 2.54 -13.48
C LEU A 114 18.91 1.47 -14.54
N LYS A 115 20.18 1.11 -14.75
CA LYS A 115 20.53 0.08 -15.73
C LYS A 115 20.26 -1.33 -15.18
N PRO A 116 19.88 -2.27 -16.05
CA PRO A 116 19.84 -3.68 -15.70
C PRO A 116 21.15 -4.19 -15.11
N LYS A 117 21.06 -5.30 -14.37
CA LYS A 117 22.23 -6.00 -13.83
C LYS A 117 23.01 -6.71 -14.95
N PRO A 118 24.31 -7.03 -14.76
CA PRO A 118 25.14 -7.60 -15.83
C PRO A 118 24.61 -8.89 -16.48
N ASN A 119 23.87 -9.72 -15.73
CA ASN A 119 23.26 -10.95 -16.23
C ASN A 119 22.14 -10.70 -17.25
N TYR A 120 21.47 -9.54 -17.20
CA TYR A 120 20.49 -9.13 -18.22
C TYR A 120 21.09 -9.04 -19.62
N TYR A 121 22.34 -8.59 -19.73
CA TYR A 121 23.02 -8.46 -21.02
C TYR A 121 23.58 -9.77 -21.56
N ARG A 122 23.64 -10.80 -20.70
CA ARG A 122 24.15 -12.12 -21.06
C ARG A 122 23.03 -13.03 -21.55
N ASP A 123 21.91 -13.04 -20.84
CA ASP A 123 20.82 -13.98 -21.07
C ASP A 123 19.47 -13.22 -21.22
N PRO A 124 18.56 -13.65 -22.12
CA PRO A 124 17.23 -13.09 -22.23
C PRO A 124 16.40 -13.48 -21.00
N GLN A 125 16.44 -12.64 -19.98
CA GLN A 125 15.81 -12.94 -18.69
C GLN A 125 14.30 -12.91 -18.80
N PHE A 126 13.65 -13.83 -18.10
CA PHE A 126 12.20 -13.84 -17.90
C PHE A 126 11.86 -14.15 -16.45
N TYR A 127 10.62 -13.86 -16.08
CA TYR A 127 10.00 -14.39 -14.88
C TYR A 127 8.81 -15.29 -15.28
N MET A 128 8.41 -16.18 -14.37
CA MET A 128 7.24 -17.04 -14.57
C MET A 128 5.97 -16.24 -14.28
N GLY A 129 5.20 -15.97 -15.34
CA GLY A 129 3.88 -15.37 -15.24
C GLY A 129 2.83 -16.40 -14.78
N ASN A 130 1.73 -15.90 -14.20
CA ASN A 130 0.62 -16.76 -13.83
C ASN A 130 -0.28 -17.04 -15.05
N HIS A 131 -0.01 -18.13 -15.75
CA HIS A 131 -0.78 -18.54 -16.93
C HIS A 131 -2.29 -18.72 -16.65
N ARG A 132 -2.69 -18.96 -15.38
CA ARG A 132 -4.09 -19.13 -14.99
C ARG A 132 -4.84 -17.81 -14.81
N SER A 133 -4.14 -16.68 -14.76
CA SER A 133 -4.75 -15.33 -14.65
C SER A 133 -4.75 -14.57 -15.97
N VAL A 134 -4.55 -15.26 -17.09
CA VAL A 134 -4.65 -14.63 -18.43
C VAL A 134 -6.13 -14.43 -18.76
N LEU A 135 -6.50 -13.17 -18.94
CA LEU A 135 -7.84 -12.72 -19.28
C LEU A 135 -8.03 -12.71 -20.79
N ALA A 136 -9.25 -12.99 -21.23
CA ALA A 136 -9.64 -12.88 -22.63
C ALA A 136 -9.72 -11.43 -23.10
N ASP A 137 -9.69 -11.25 -24.41
CA ASP A 137 -10.11 -10.00 -25.04
C ASP A 137 -11.52 -9.60 -24.59
N ARG A 138 -11.71 -8.30 -24.35
CA ARG A 138 -12.88 -7.63 -23.77
C ARG A 138 -13.24 -8.00 -22.33
N ALA A 139 -12.47 -8.86 -21.67
CA ALA A 139 -12.70 -9.16 -20.26
C ALA A 139 -12.43 -7.94 -19.37
N THR A 140 -13.15 -7.84 -18.25
CA THR A 140 -12.90 -6.83 -17.22
C THR A 140 -11.66 -7.20 -16.40
N VAL A 141 -10.71 -6.27 -16.29
CA VAL A 141 -9.55 -6.42 -15.42
C VAL A 141 -9.94 -5.93 -14.04
N THR A 142 -9.91 -6.84 -13.07
CA THR A 142 -10.22 -6.49 -11.68
C THR A 142 -9.05 -5.71 -11.09
N TRP A 143 -9.31 -4.50 -10.58
CA TRP A 143 -8.26 -3.73 -9.93
C TRP A 143 -7.88 -4.38 -8.60
N PRO A 144 -6.61 -4.81 -8.44
CA PRO A 144 -6.20 -5.64 -7.32
C PRO A 144 -6.24 -4.89 -5.98
N SER A 145 -6.68 -5.57 -4.93
CA SER A 145 -6.88 -4.98 -3.61
C SER A 145 -5.64 -4.51 -2.85
N PHE A 146 -4.47 -4.90 -3.34
CA PHE A 146 -3.17 -4.64 -2.70
C PHE A 146 -2.38 -3.54 -3.41
N ALA A 147 -2.97 -2.87 -4.41
CA ALA A 147 -2.27 -1.90 -5.24
C ALA A 147 -3.07 -0.60 -5.45
N ASP A 148 -2.37 0.52 -5.39
CA ASP A 148 -2.89 1.85 -5.67
C ASP A 148 -2.62 2.34 -7.08
N VAL A 149 -1.64 1.74 -7.79
CA VAL A 149 -1.25 2.13 -9.14
C VAL A 149 -1.28 0.92 -10.07
N LEU A 150 -2.38 0.78 -10.81
CA LEU A 150 -2.51 -0.20 -11.88
C LEU A 150 -1.97 0.36 -13.20
N ASP A 151 -1.31 -0.48 -13.99
CA ASP A 151 -0.72 -0.13 -15.27
C ASP A 151 -0.87 -1.26 -16.29
N PHE A 152 -0.85 -0.91 -17.57
CA PHE A 152 -0.83 -1.85 -18.71
C PHE A 152 0.58 -1.96 -19.28
N GLU A 153 0.87 -3.05 -19.98
CA GLU A 153 2.11 -3.26 -20.72
C GLU A 153 1.82 -3.93 -22.06
N LEU A 154 2.06 -3.25 -23.18
CA LEU A 154 1.92 -3.84 -24.51
C LEU A 154 3.05 -4.79 -24.84
N GLU A 155 2.74 -6.06 -25.08
CA GLU A 155 3.72 -7.09 -25.43
C GLU A 155 3.32 -7.91 -26.67
N LEU A 156 4.33 -8.46 -27.34
CA LEU A 156 4.19 -9.50 -28.36
C LEU A 156 4.33 -10.87 -27.68
N GLY A 157 3.32 -11.73 -27.78
CA GLY A 157 3.38 -13.10 -27.25
C GLY A 157 3.67 -14.11 -28.36
N ALA A 158 4.76 -14.88 -28.23
CA ALA A 158 5.06 -16.01 -29.09
C ALA A 158 4.45 -17.30 -28.49
N VAL A 159 3.76 -18.08 -29.33
CA VAL A 159 3.09 -19.33 -28.94
C VAL A 159 3.92 -20.50 -29.43
N ILE A 160 4.43 -21.30 -28.51
CA ILE A 160 5.08 -22.57 -28.84
C ILE A 160 3.99 -23.55 -29.26
N ALA A 161 4.15 -24.13 -30.45
CA ALA A 161 3.24 -25.13 -30.99
C ALA A 161 3.91 -26.49 -31.16
N ARG A 162 5.23 -26.51 -31.35
CA ARG A 162 6.02 -27.74 -31.48
C ARG A 162 6.92 -27.92 -30.25
N PRO A 163 7.01 -29.14 -29.68
CA PRO A 163 7.86 -29.38 -28.53
C PRO A 163 9.33 -29.04 -28.82
N VAL A 164 10.02 -28.45 -27.84
CA VAL A 164 11.42 -28.08 -27.97
C VAL A 164 12.12 -28.16 -26.60
N ASN A 165 13.35 -28.67 -26.58
CA ASN A 165 14.20 -28.84 -25.39
C ASN A 165 15.67 -28.76 -25.81
N ASP A 166 16.50 -28.06 -25.03
CA ASP A 166 17.95 -27.92 -25.23
C ASP A 166 18.33 -27.66 -26.70
N CYS A 167 17.67 -26.67 -27.29
CA CYS A 167 17.67 -26.46 -28.74
C CYS A 167 18.67 -25.41 -29.22
N THR A 168 18.86 -25.36 -30.54
CA THR A 168 19.50 -24.24 -31.24
C THR A 168 18.52 -23.08 -31.45
N PRO A 169 18.99 -21.85 -31.76
CA PRO A 169 18.10 -20.74 -32.08
C PRO A 169 17.16 -21.00 -33.27
N ALA A 170 17.62 -21.74 -34.27
CA ALA A 170 16.81 -22.08 -35.44
C ALA A 170 15.67 -23.06 -35.09
N GLU A 171 15.97 -24.08 -34.29
CA GLU A 171 14.96 -25.01 -33.77
C GLU A 171 13.97 -24.30 -32.84
N GLY A 172 14.47 -23.40 -31.98
CA GLY A 172 13.63 -22.59 -31.10
C GLY A 172 12.69 -21.67 -31.88
N LEU A 173 13.20 -20.98 -32.89
CA LEU A 173 12.39 -20.13 -33.76
C LEU A 173 11.33 -20.95 -34.53
N ALA A 174 11.71 -22.14 -35.02
CA ALA A 174 10.78 -23.07 -35.65
C ALA A 174 9.68 -23.56 -34.68
N ALA A 175 9.98 -23.74 -33.40
CA ALA A 175 8.98 -24.20 -32.43
C ALA A 175 7.79 -23.24 -32.23
N ILE A 176 7.96 -21.96 -32.58
CA ILE A 176 6.89 -20.95 -32.54
C ILE A 176 5.91 -21.22 -33.68
N GLY A 177 4.63 -21.45 -33.34
CA GLY A 177 3.57 -21.68 -34.34
C GLY A 177 2.74 -20.43 -34.64
N GLY A 178 2.67 -19.50 -33.69
CA GLY A 178 1.90 -18.26 -33.87
C GLY A 178 2.22 -17.19 -32.85
N PHE A 179 1.53 -16.05 -33.00
CA PHE A 179 1.72 -14.85 -32.19
C PHE A 179 0.39 -14.23 -31.78
N VAL A 180 0.40 -13.61 -30.60
CA VAL A 180 -0.73 -12.90 -30.00
C VAL A 180 -0.30 -11.52 -29.53
N VAL A 181 -1.26 -10.62 -29.33
CA VAL A 181 -1.04 -9.40 -28.53
C VAL A 181 -1.29 -9.73 -27.07
N MET A 182 -0.40 -9.28 -26.19
CA MET A 182 -0.53 -9.47 -24.75
C MET A 182 -0.56 -8.15 -23.98
N ASN A 183 -1.21 -8.19 -22.82
CA ASN A 183 -1.13 -7.15 -21.79
C ASN A 183 -0.60 -7.75 -20.50
N ASP A 184 0.57 -7.30 -20.02
CA ASP A 184 1.12 -7.69 -18.72
C ASP A 184 0.73 -6.67 -17.63
N TRP A 185 -0.49 -6.82 -17.11
CA TRP A 185 -1.03 -5.89 -16.12
C TRP A 185 -0.16 -5.82 -14.87
N SER A 186 0.11 -4.59 -14.42
CA SER A 186 1.17 -4.32 -13.44
C SER A 186 0.69 -3.46 -12.30
N ALA A 187 0.90 -3.91 -11.06
CA ALA A 187 0.69 -3.13 -9.84
C ALA A 187 2.01 -2.43 -9.45
N ARG A 188 2.17 -1.16 -9.84
CA ARG A 188 3.47 -0.47 -9.84
C ARG A 188 4.00 -0.10 -8.47
N ASP A 189 3.12 0.28 -7.56
CA ASP A 189 3.44 0.55 -6.15
C ASP A 189 3.91 -0.73 -5.44
N THR A 190 3.19 -1.84 -5.64
CA THR A 190 3.63 -3.17 -5.15
C THR A 190 4.97 -3.57 -5.78
N GLN A 191 5.13 -3.39 -7.09
CA GLN A 191 6.38 -3.70 -7.80
C GLN A 191 7.57 -2.90 -7.25
N TRP A 192 7.36 -1.62 -6.94
CA TRP A 192 8.37 -0.75 -6.35
C TRP A 192 8.79 -1.20 -4.95
N ASP A 193 7.84 -1.62 -4.12
CA ASP A 193 8.12 -2.11 -2.78
C ASP A 193 8.80 -3.49 -2.81
N ASP A 194 8.27 -4.44 -3.58
CA ASP A 194 8.82 -5.79 -3.72
C ASP A 194 10.23 -5.79 -4.31
N THR A 195 10.55 -4.85 -5.21
CA THR A 195 11.92 -4.71 -5.76
C THR A 195 12.94 -4.36 -4.67
N ARG A 196 12.52 -3.68 -3.60
CA ARG A 196 13.43 -3.14 -2.57
C ARG A 196 13.40 -3.93 -1.27
N ALA A 197 12.23 -4.44 -0.91
CA ALA A 197 11.97 -5.12 0.36
C ALA A 197 11.54 -6.58 0.17
N GLY A 198 11.17 -7.00 -1.04
CA GLY A 198 10.68 -8.35 -1.32
C GLY A 198 11.81 -9.38 -1.37
N THR A 199 11.54 -10.55 -0.80
CA THR A 199 12.48 -11.69 -0.82
C THR A 199 12.75 -12.21 -2.24
N PHE A 200 11.76 -12.12 -3.13
CA PHE A 200 11.80 -12.71 -4.48
C PHE A 200 11.85 -11.66 -5.60
N GLY A 201 12.04 -10.38 -5.26
CA GLY A 201 12.08 -9.27 -6.22
C GLY A 201 10.72 -8.78 -6.70
N GLY A 202 10.72 -7.78 -7.58
CA GLY A 202 9.55 -6.96 -7.91
C GLY A 202 8.49 -7.57 -8.81
N VAL A 203 8.71 -8.74 -9.40
CA VAL A 203 7.86 -9.27 -10.50
C VAL A 203 6.93 -10.40 -10.07
N VAL A 204 6.81 -10.68 -8.77
CA VAL A 204 5.94 -11.77 -8.28
C VAL A 204 4.51 -11.26 -8.07
N LYS A 205 4.22 -10.62 -6.93
CA LYS A 205 2.84 -10.25 -6.60
C LYS A 205 2.30 -9.16 -7.51
N ALA A 206 3.19 -8.28 -7.97
CA ALA A 206 2.86 -7.17 -8.84
C ALA A 206 2.45 -7.55 -10.27
N LYS A 207 2.62 -8.82 -10.67
CA LYS A 207 2.36 -9.32 -12.03
C LYS A 207 1.43 -10.53 -12.08
N THR A 208 1.43 -11.38 -11.04
CA THR A 208 0.68 -12.65 -11.02
C THR A 208 -0.84 -12.55 -10.91
N PHE A 209 -1.40 -11.33 -10.79
CA PHE A 209 -2.83 -11.13 -10.57
C PHE A 209 -3.65 -11.08 -11.87
N ALA A 210 -3.06 -10.60 -12.98
CA ALA A 210 -3.72 -10.52 -14.27
C ALA A 210 -2.68 -10.42 -15.40
N GLY A 211 -2.87 -11.20 -16.44
CA GLY A 211 -2.38 -10.91 -17.79
C GLY A 211 -3.57 -10.85 -18.74
N ALA A 212 -3.40 -10.48 -20.00
CA ALA A 212 -4.44 -10.64 -21.01
C ALA A 212 -3.87 -10.99 -22.37
N MET A 213 -4.67 -11.64 -23.22
CA MET A 213 -4.26 -12.15 -24.53
C MET A 213 -5.36 -11.94 -25.57
N SER A 214 -4.98 -11.55 -26.79
CA SER A 214 -5.92 -11.36 -27.90
C SER A 214 -6.66 -12.66 -28.25
N ALA A 215 -7.93 -12.53 -28.68
CA ALA A 215 -8.73 -13.67 -29.18
C ALA A 215 -8.19 -14.24 -30.50
N VAL A 216 -7.42 -13.42 -31.24
CA VAL A 216 -6.82 -13.76 -32.52
C VAL A 216 -5.35 -14.15 -32.33
N VAL A 217 -4.96 -15.24 -32.99
CA VAL A 217 -3.58 -15.70 -33.16
C VAL A 217 -3.18 -15.53 -34.63
N VAL A 218 -1.97 -15.04 -34.90
CA VAL A 218 -1.42 -14.95 -36.26
C VAL A 218 -0.29 -15.95 -36.43
N THR A 219 -0.33 -16.74 -37.50
CA THR A 219 0.66 -17.81 -37.75
C THR A 219 2.08 -17.26 -37.89
N ALA A 220 3.05 -18.09 -37.50
CA ALA A 220 4.44 -17.68 -37.40
C ALA A 220 5.07 -17.25 -38.74
N ASP A 221 4.67 -17.84 -39.87
CA ASP A 221 5.14 -17.51 -41.21
C ASP A 221 4.88 -16.03 -41.58
N GLU A 222 3.82 -15.42 -41.07
CA GLU A 222 3.50 -14.01 -41.34
C GLU A 222 4.24 -13.02 -40.44
N ILE A 223 4.64 -13.46 -39.25
CA ILE A 223 5.20 -12.57 -38.22
C ILE A 223 6.71 -12.71 -38.10
N VAL A 224 7.26 -13.93 -38.05
CA VAL A 224 8.70 -14.18 -37.88
C VAL A 224 9.56 -13.39 -38.89
N PRO A 225 9.24 -13.28 -40.18
CA PRO A 225 10.09 -12.53 -41.12
C PRO A 225 10.20 -11.03 -40.83
N ARG A 226 9.26 -10.47 -40.06
CA ARG A 226 9.12 -9.02 -39.83
C ARG A 226 8.92 -8.65 -38.36
N TRP A 227 9.13 -9.56 -37.42
CA TRP A 227 8.74 -9.38 -36.02
C TRP A 227 9.42 -8.20 -35.33
N THR A 228 10.59 -7.76 -35.81
CA THR A 228 11.36 -6.59 -35.33
C THR A 228 10.97 -5.27 -36.02
N ARG A 229 9.93 -5.27 -36.86
CA ARG A 229 9.48 -4.11 -37.65
C ARG A 229 7.98 -3.85 -37.49
N LEU A 230 7.37 -4.44 -36.48
CA LEU A 230 5.96 -4.23 -36.17
C LEU A 230 5.81 -2.91 -35.41
N THR A 231 4.65 -2.28 -35.58
CA THR A 231 4.28 -1.06 -34.85
C THR A 231 3.22 -1.43 -33.82
N GLY A 232 3.44 -1.04 -32.57
CA GLY A 232 2.50 -1.20 -31.47
C GLY A 232 1.82 0.11 -31.11
N ARG A 233 0.54 0.06 -30.70
CA ARG A 233 -0.21 1.23 -30.23
C ARG A 233 -0.97 0.91 -28.94
N VAL A 234 -1.07 1.93 -28.09
CA VAL A 234 -1.89 1.93 -26.88
C VAL A 234 -2.92 3.03 -27.00
N LEU A 235 -4.19 2.67 -26.89
CA LEU A 235 -5.31 3.59 -26.82
C LEU A 235 -6.01 3.42 -25.47
N VAL A 236 -6.40 4.52 -24.83
CA VAL A 236 -7.24 4.49 -23.64
C VAL A 236 -8.47 5.36 -23.91
N ASN A 237 -9.66 4.77 -23.80
CA ASN A 237 -10.93 5.40 -24.18
C ASN A 237 -10.90 6.00 -25.61
N GLY A 238 -10.23 5.31 -26.54
CA GLY A 238 -10.04 5.75 -27.93
C GLY A 238 -8.97 6.82 -28.15
N GLU A 239 -8.38 7.41 -27.09
CA GLU A 239 -7.25 8.34 -27.21
C GLU A 239 -5.93 7.56 -27.34
N LYS A 240 -5.14 7.83 -28.39
CA LYS A 240 -3.80 7.22 -28.53
C LYS A 240 -2.84 7.79 -27.49
N TRP A 241 -2.45 6.96 -26.52
CA TRP A 241 -1.47 7.32 -25.49
C TRP A 241 -0.03 7.04 -25.91
N ALA A 242 0.20 5.94 -26.64
CA ALA A 242 1.54 5.55 -27.08
C ALA A 242 1.52 4.90 -28.47
N GLU A 243 2.65 5.03 -29.16
CA GLU A 243 2.97 4.31 -30.39
C GLU A 243 4.46 4.03 -30.39
N SER A 244 4.84 2.79 -30.69
CA SER A 244 6.24 2.35 -30.70
C SER A 244 6.44 1.22 -31.71
N THR A 245 7.65 0.68 -31.77
CA THR A 245 8.01 -0.43 -32.65
C THR A 245 8.71 -1.55 -31.90
N THR A 246 8.63 -2.77 -32.43
CA THR A 246 9.38 -3.93 -31.93
C THR A 246 10.87 -3.93 -32.33
N ALA A 247 11.38 -2.85 -32.92
CA ALA A 247 12.78 -2.73 -33.32
C ALA A 247 13.75 -2.71 -32.13
N GLY A 248 15.01 -3.11 -32.38
CA GLY A 248 16.10 -3.04 -31.43
C GLY A 248 15.99 -3.92 -30.16
N PRO A 249 15.47 -5.16 -30.22
CA PRO A 249 15.54 -6.06 -29.08
C PRO A 249 17.02 -6.45 -28.83
N LEU A 250 17.38 -6.64 -27.56
CA LEU A 250 18.71 -7.06 -27.14
C LEU A 250 18.99 -8.53 -27.50
N HIS A 251 17.95 -9.36 -27.44
CA HIS A 251 17.99 -10.77 -27.80
C HIS A 251 16.85 -11.09 -28.78
N ASP A 252 17.13 -11.99 -29.72
CA ASP A 252 16.16 -12.51 -30.68
C ASP A 252 15.21 -13.55 -30.02
N LEU A 253 14.01 -13.72 -30.59
CA LEU A 253 13.04 -14.76 -30.22
C LEU A 253 13.67 -16.16 -30.17
N GLY A 254 14.51 -16.52 -31.15
CA GLY A 254 15.22 -17.81 -31.15
C GLY A 254 16.09 -17.98 -29.91
N ALA A 255 16.84 -16.94 -29.52
CA ALA A 255 17.64 -16.94 -28.29
C ALA A 255 16.78 -16.99 -27.02
N ALA A 256 15.62 -16.32 -27.01
CA ALA A 256 14.66 -16.39 -25.91
C ALA A 256 14.14 -17.82 -25.71
N VAL A 257 13.75 -18.50 -26.79
CA VAL A 257 13.31 -19.91 -26.75
C VAL A 257 14.45 -20.82 -26.27
N VAL A 258 15.68 -20.64 -26.78
CA VAL A 258 16.85 -21.42 -26.33
C VAL A 258 17.07 -21.28 -24.83
N TYR A 259 16.94 -20.07 -24.28
CA TYR A 259 17.13 -19.86 -22.85
C TYR A 259 16.00 -20.48 -22.03
N ALA A 260 14.74 -20.35 -22.48
CA ALA A 260 13.59 -20.97 -21.83
C ALA A 260 13.54 -22.50 -21.98
N ALA A 261 14.14 -23.08 -23.02
CA ALA A 261 14.18 -24.52 -23.24
C ALA A 261 15.46 -25.17 -22.68
N ARG A 262 16.31 -24.43 -21.96
CA ARG A 262 17.58 -24.95 -21.43
C ARG A 262 17.34 -25.79 -20.18
N GLY A 263 17.52 -27.09 -20.28
CA GLY A 263 17.28 -28.04 -19.20
C GLY A 263 15.80 -28.23 -18.84
N GLU A 264 14.88 -27.76 -19.68
CA GLU A 264 13.44 -27.95 -19.56
C GLU A 264 12.78 -28.06 -20.95
N SER A 265 11.62 -28.72 -21.03
CA SER A 265 10.88 -28.84 -22.30
C SER A 265 9.78 -27.79 -22.39
N LEU A 266 9.72 -27.09 -23.51
CA LEU A 266 8.57 -26.29 -23.91
C LEU A 266 7.66 -27.11 -24.83
N GLY A 267 6.36 -26.90 -24.74
CA GLY A 267 5.34 -27.64 -25.47
C GLY A 267 4.25 -26.75 -26.05
N ALA A 268 3.29 -27.40 -26.72
CA ALA A 268 2.16 -26.72 -27.33
C ALA A 268 1.38 -25.90 -26.29
N GLY A 269 1.15 -24.63 -26.59
CA GLY A 269 0.42 -23.70 -25.72
C GLY A 269 1.29 -22.98 -24.67
N ASP A 270 2.60 -23.23 -24.60
CA ASP A 270 3.49 -22.36 -23.84
C ASP A 270 3.59 -21.00 -24.51
N VAL A 271 3.48 -19.93 -23.72
CA VAL A 271 3.51 -18.55 -24.21
C VAL A 271 4.75 -17.84 -23.67
N LEU A 272 5.55 -17.29 -24.58
CA LEU A 272 6.73 -16.49 -24.29
C LEU A 272 6.43 -15.05 -24.70
N SER A 273 6.17 -14.17 -23.75
CA SER A 273 5.91 -12.76 -24.01
C SER A 273 7.21 -11.97 -24.07
N SER A 274 7.27 -10.99 -24.96
CA SER A 274 8.51 -10.26 -25.28
C SER A 274 9.01 -9.33 -24.18
N GLY A 275 8.20 -9.06 -23.17
CA GLY A 275 8.33 -7.84 -22.37
C GLY A 275 7.69 -6.66 -23.09
N THR A 276 7.54 -5.56 -22.36
CA THR A 276 6.87 -4.36 -22.86
C THR A 276 7.64 -3.76 -24.05
N LEU A 277 6.92 -3.43 -25.11
CA LEU A 277 7.43 -2.57 -26.17
C LEU A 277 7.84 -1.21 -25.58
N PRO A 278 9.03 -0.67 -25.89
CA PRO A 278 9.52 0.56 -25.28
C PRO A 278 8.56 1.73 -25.43
N GLY A 279 8.18 2.36 -24.32
CA GLY A 279 7.26 3.51 -24.28
C GLY A 279 5.78 3.13 -24.27
N CYS A 280 5.42 1.84 -24.32
CA CYS A 280 4.04 1.37 -24.38
C CYS A 280 3.50 0.86 -23.02
N CYS A 281 3.99 1.41 -21.91
CA CYS A 281 3.36 1.28 -20.59
C CYS A 281 3.16 2.64 -19.92
N GLY A 282 2.17 2.74 -19.05
CA GLY A 282 1.84 3.97 -18.33
C GLY A 282 2.96 4.47 -17.43
N LEU A 283 3.78 3.58 -16.87
CA LEU A 283 4.93 3.91 -16.05
C LEU A 283 5.99 4.75 -16.79
N GLU A 284 6.31 4.42 -18.04
CA GLU A 284 7.26 5.19 -18.86
C GLU A 284 6.70 6.57 -19.22
N MET A 285 5.39 6.65 -19.43
CA MET A 285 4.65 7.88 -19.75
C MET A 285 4.34 8.75 -18.51
N ARG A 286 4.37 8.16 -17.31
CA ARG A 286 3.84 8.72 -16.05
C ARG A 286 2.35 9.06 -16.16
N ARG A 287 1.61 8.22 -16.87
CA ARG A 287 0.16 8.35 -17.10
C ARG A 287 -0.47 6.98 -16.89
N PHE A 288 -1.32 6.86 -15.88
CA PHE A 288 -1.94 5.59 -15.48
C PHE A 288 -3.44 5.61 -15.75
N PRO A 289 -4.05 4.47 -16.09
CA PRO A 289 -5.48 4.39 -16.30
C PRO A 289 -6.25 4.36 -14.97
N SER A 290 -7.55 4.65 -15.04
CA SER A 290 -8.49 4.73 -13.92
C SER A 290 -9.58 3.64 -14.03
N PRO A 291 -10.26 3.30 -12.91
CA PRO A 291 -11.45 2.44 -12.98
C PRO A 291 -12.48 2.98 -13.98
N GLY A 292 -13.00 2.10 -14.83
CA GLY A 292 -13.91 2.44 -15.92
C GLY A 292 -13.23 2.72 -17.26
N ASP A 293 -11.92 2.94 -17.29
CA ASP A 293 -11.19 3.14 -18.55
C ASP A 293 -11.15 1.85 -19.38
N GLU A 294 -11.33 1.99 -20.68
CA GLU A 294 -11.07 0.96 -21.68
C GLU A 294 -9.63 1.11 -22.18
N VAL A 295 -8.79 0.08 -22.01
CA VAL A 295 -7.43 0.03 -22.55
C VAL A 295 -7.41 -0.91 -23.74
N ARG A 296 -7.03 -0.39 -24.90
CA ARG A 296 -6.89 -1.12 -26.16
C ARG A 296 -5.44 -1.09 -26.65
N LEU A 297 -4.94 -2.29 -26.90
CA LEU A 297 -3.58 -2.60 -27.30
C LEU A 297 -3.59 -3.19 -28.71
N GLU A 298 -2.71 -2.70 -29.58
CA GLU A 298 -2.68 -3.11 -30.99
C GLU A 298 -1.25 -3.36 -31.43
N ILE A 299 -1.04 -4.37 -32.27
CA ILE A 299 0.21 -4.56 -33.01
C ILE A 299 -0.12 -4.77 -34.48
N ASP A 300 0.45 -3.94 -35.35
CA ASP A 300 0.16 -3.92 -36.79
C ASP A 300 0.41 -5.28 -37.45
N GLY A 301 -0.63 -5.79 -38.12
CA GLY A 301 -0.59 -7.09 -38.77
C GLY A 301 -0.72 -8.29 -37.84
N LEU A 302 -0.98 -8.08 -36.54
CA LEU A 302 -1.44 -9.11 -35.62
C LEU A 302 -2.94 -8.93 -35.32
N ALA A 303 -3.24 -8.39 -34.15
CA ALA A 303 -4.55 -8.35 -33.54
C ALA A 303 -4.68 -7.12 -32.64
N THR A 304 -5.87 -6.97 -32.08
CA THR A 304 -6.16 -6.01 -31.03
C THR A 304 -6.54 -6.75 -29.76
N LEU A 305 -6.20 -6.18 -28.60
CA LEU A 305 -6.57 -6.67 -27.29
C LEU A 305 -7.14 -5.50 -26.49
N THR A 306 -8.39 -5.60 -26.07
CA THR A 306 -9.10 -4.58 -25.31
C THR A 306 -9.52 -5.14 -23.97
N ASN A 307 -9.35 -4.39 -22.90
CA ASN A 307 -9.91 -4.73 -21.59
C ASN A 307 -10.48 -3.46 -20.93
N VAL A 308 -11.53 -3.63 -20.14
CA VAL A 308 -12.11 -2.55 -19.33
C VAL A 308 -11.64 -2.72 -17.90
N ILE A 309 -11.21 -1.63 -17.27
CA ILE A 309 -10.76 -1.66 -15.88
C ILE A 309 -11.97 -1.64 -14.96
N GLY A 310 -12.11 -2.72 -14.17
CA GLY A 310 -13.16 -2.85 -13.17
C GLY A 310 -12.92 -1.96 -11.94
N PRO A 311 -13.90 -1.93 -11.02
CA PRO A 311 -13.73 -1.21 -9.76
C PRO A 311 -12.55 -1.76 -8.96
N ARG A 312 -12.03 -0.92 -8.06
CA ARG A 312 -11.10 -1.34 -7.00
C ARG A 312 -11.75 -2.45 -6.19
N THR A 313 -11.18 -3.64 -6.23
CA THR A 313 -11.56 -4.66 -5.25
C THR A 313 -10.95 -4.27 -3.92
N HIS A 314 -11.77 -4.22 -2.89
CA HIS A 314 -11.24 -4.31 -1.55
C HIS A 314 -10.86 -5.78 -1.32
N ALA A 315 -9.78 -6.02 -0.58
CA ALA A 315 -9.47 -7.37 -0.14
C ALA A 315 -10.72 -7.89 0.58
N PRO A 316 -11.02 -9.22 0.56
CA PRO A 316 -12.05 -9.75 1.45
C PRO A 316 -11.85 -9.12 2.83
N ASP A 317 -12.91 -8.54 3.41
CA ASP A 317 -12.83 -7.66 4.57
C ASP A 317 -12.39 -8.44 5.83
N VAL A 318 -11.09 -8.71 5.90
CA VAL A 318 -10.33 -8.94 7.13
C VAL A 318 -9.81 -7.60 7.69
N SER A 319 -10.30 -6.46 7.16
CA SER A 319 -9.64 -5.15 7.25
C SER A 319 -10.38 -4.08 8.07
N ARG A 320 -11.62 -4.29 8.51
CA ARG A 320 -12.21 -3.46 9.56
C ARG A 320 -11.61 -3.80 10.92
N THR A 321 -10.31 -3.55 11.05
CA THR A 321 -9.66 -3.56 12.35
C THR A 321 -10.30 -2.49 13.21
N VAL A 322 -10.70 -2.87 14.41
CA VAL A 322 -11.43 -1.98 15.30
C VAL A 322 -10.44 -1.21 16.17
N THR A 323 -10.61 0.11 16.22
CA THR A 323 -9.91 1.01 17.12
C THR A 323 -10.88 1.50 18.18
N VAL A 324 -10.51 1.41 19.45
CA VAL A 324 -11.17 2.14 20.54
C VAL A 324 -10.26 3.28 20.95
N VAL A 325 -10.78 4.51 20.96
CA VAL A 325 -10.04 5.70 21.43
C VAL A 325 -10.80 6.33 22.59
N THR A 326 -10.14 6.47 23.75
CA THR A 326 -10.77 7.07 24.93
C THR A 326 -10.58 8.59 24.99
N GLY A 327 -11.59 9.35 25.41
CA GLY A 327 -11.50 10.79 25.61
C GLY A 327 -11.49 11.59 24.30
N CYS A 328 -12.47 11.35 23.44
CA CYS A 328 -12.62 11.91 22.11
C CYS A 328 -13.43 13.21 22.05
N ASP A 329 -13.95 13.71 23.19
CA ASP A 329 -14.76 14.93 23.24
C ASP A 329 -14.01 16.17 22.72
N SER A 330 -12.67 16.18 22.79
CA SER A 330 -11.84 17.26 22.26
C SER A 330 -10.38 16.86 22.05
N GLY A 331 -9.57 17.78 21.53
CA GLY A 331 -8.11 17.71 21.58
C GLY A 331 -7.50 16.50 20.87
N ILE A 332 -6.55 15.83 21.55
CA ILE A 332 -5.76 14.72 20.98
C ILE A 332 -6.63 13.52 20.64
N GLY A 333 -7.53 13.10 21.55
CA GLY A 333 -8.39 11.94 21.33
C GLY A 333 -9.29 12.10 20.12
N LYS A 334 -9.88 13.29 19.95
CA LYS A 334 -10.67 13.65 18.78
C LYS A 334 -9.87 13.53 17.47
N ALA A 335 -8.67 14.11 17.45
CA ALA A 335 -7.81 14.10 16.28
C ALA A 335 -7.33 12.68 15.93
N LEU A 336 -6.99 11.86 16.93
CA LEU A 336 -6.60 10.46 16.72
C LEU A 336 -7.76 9.63 16.17
N ALA A 337 -8.97 9.81 16.70
CA ALA A 337 -10.14 9.09 16.22
C ALA A 337 -10.42 9.37 14.74
N LEU A 338 -10.43 10.65 14.36
CA LEU A 338 -10.61 11.08 12.96
C LEU A 338 -9.50 10.54 12.04
N GLU A 339 -8.25 10.58 12.48
CA GLU A 339 -7.13 10.12 11.65
C GLU A 339 -7.15 8.59 11.46
N PHE A 340 -7.44 7.81 12.50
CA PHE A 340 -7.59 6.36 12.34
C PHE A 340 -8.79 5.99 11.46
N HIS A 341 -9.89 6.76 11.55
CA HIS A 341 -11.04 6.59 10.68
C HIS A 341 -10.70 6.89 9.22
N ARG A 342 -9.97 7.99 8.96
CA ARG A 342 -9.46 8.35 7.61
C ARG A 342 -8.57 7.26 7.01
N ARG A 343 -7.90 6.46 7.84
CA ARG A 343 -7.08 5.31 7.43
C ARG A 343 -7.87 4.00 7.27
N GLY A 344 -9.21 4.07 7.25
CA GLY A 344 -10.08 2.93 6.97
C GLY A 344 -10.36 2.02 8.18
N ARG A 345 -9.96 2.41 9.40
CA ARG A 345 -10.29 1.63 10.61
C ARG A 345 -11.73 1.89 11.05
N THR A 346 -12.36 0.87 11.64
CA THR A 346 -13.61 1.05 12.38
C THR A 346 -13.27 1.67 13.73
N VAL A 347 -13.66 2.92 13.95
CA VAL A 347 -13.31 3.64 15.19
C VAL A 347 -14.53 3.78 16.10
N TYR A 348 -14.37 3.32 17.34
CA TYR A 348 -15.20 3.67 18.49
C TYR A 348 -14.53 4.84 19.21
N ALA A 349 -15.04 6.04 18.94
CA ALA A 349 -14.66 7.24 19.65
C ALA A 349 -15.46 7.31 20.96
N THR A 350 -14.78 7.34 22.10
CA THR A 350 -15.45 7.34 23.40
C THR A 350 -15.21 8.60 24.21
N GLY A 351 -16.19 9.00 24.99
CA GLY A 351 -16.20 10.25 25.75
C GLY A 351 -17.29 10.24 26.81
N LEU A 352 -17.31 11.25 27.68
CA LEU A 352 -18.25 11.25 28.83
C LEU A 352 -19.71 11.45 28.42
N ARG A 353 -19.97 12.08 27.27
CA ARG A 353 -21.32 12.40 26.81
C ARG A 353 -21.39 12.25 25.31
N GLN A 354 -22.33 11.45 24.82
CA GLN A 354 -22.45 11.19 23.39
C GLN A 354 -22.72 12.45 22.57
N GLU A 355 -23.46 13.43 23.11
CA GLU A 355 -23.80 14.67 22.41
C GLU A 355 -22.56 15.52 22.10
N ALA A 356 -21.55 15.47 22.97
CA ALA A 356 -20.29 16.19 22.79
C ALA A 356 -19.44 15.63 21.62
N MET A 357 -19.78 14.44 21.12
CA MET A 357 -19.13 13.77 20.00
C MET A 357 -20.02 13.69 18.75
N SER A 358 -21.12 14.45 18.71
CA SER A 358 -22.06 14.46 17.57
C SER A 358 -21.40 14.79 16.23
N ASP A 359 -20.36 15.64 16.22
CA ASP A 359 -19.61 15.97 15.02
C ASP A 359 -18.70 14.82 14.56
N LEU A 360 -18.23 13.96 15.47
CA LEU A 360 -17.53 12.72 15.12
C LEU A 360 -18.49 11.69 14.52
N ALA A 361 -19.67 11.53 15.11
CA ALA A 361 -20.70 10.65 14.57
C ALA A 361 -21.10 11.05 13.13
N ALA A 362 -21.20 12.36 12.87
CA ALA A 362 -21.51 12.90 11.54
C ALA A 362 -20.45 12.56 10.46
N THR A 363 -19.22 12.22 10.87
CA THR A 363 -18.15 11.80 9.95
C THR A 363 -18.12 10.29 9.67
N GLY A 364 -19.01 9.51 10.29
CA GLY A 364 -19.09 8.05 10.11
C GLY A 364 -18.38 7.23 11.20
N LEU A 365 -17.86 7.87 12.25
CA LEU A 365 -17.34 7.15 13.42
C LEU A 365 -18.48 6.58 14.26
N ARG A 366 -18.20 5.44 14.92
CA ARG A 366 -19.05 4.95 16.01
C ARG A 366 -18.70 5.74 17.27
N VAL A 367 -19.72 6.22 17.98
CA VAL A 367 -19.55 6.94 19.24
C VAL A 367 -20.15 6.11 20.37
N ALA A 368 -19.47 6.08 21.51
CA ALA A 368 -19.94 5.37 22.70
C ALA A 368 -19.59 6.17 23.96
N GLU A 369 -20.47 6.14 24.96
CA GLU A 369 -20.16 6.75 26.25
C GLU A 369 -19.14 5.90 27.01
N LEU A 370 -18.15 6.56 27.60
CA LEU A 370 -17.17 5.94 28.46
C LEU A 370 -16.68 6.93 29.51
N ASP A 371 -17.08 6.70 30.76
CA ASP A 371 -16.37 7.20 31.93
C ASP A 371 -15.35 6.15 32.38
N VAL A 372 -14.08 6.43 32.12
CA VAL A 372 -12.99 5.53 32.49
C VAL A 372 -12.85 5.33 34.01
N THR A 373 -13.50 6.16 34.82
CA THR A 373 -13.50 6.03 36.30
C THR A 373 -14.64 5.16 36.82
N ASP A 374 -15.58 4.75 35.96
CA ASP A 374 -16.71 3.90 36.30
C ASP A 374 -16.58 2.52 35.65
N THR A 375 -16.44 1.49 36.47
CA THR A 375 -16.36 0.10 36.02
C THR A 375 -17.62 -0.36 35.27
N ALA A 376 -18.80 0.17 35.62
CA ALA A 376 -20.04 -0.16 34.91
C ALA A 376 -20.04 0.44 33.50
N SER A 377 -19.53 1.66 33.34
CA SER A 377 -19.35 2.29 32.03
C SER A 377 -18.35 1.52 31.14
N ILE A 378 -17.25 1.04 31.71
CA ILE A 378 -16.29 0.19 30.98
C ILE A 378 -16.95 -1.13 30.55
N ALA A 379 -17.70 -1.78 31.44
CA ALA A 379 -18.42 -3.01 31.12
C ALA A 379 -19.45 -2.81 30.01
N ALA A 380 -20.21 -1.71 30.03
CA ALA A 380 -21.18 -1.37 29.00
C ALA A 380 -20.52 -1.16 27.61
N LEU A 381 -19.31 -0.61 27.56
CA LEU A 381 -18.55 -0.52 26.31
C LEU A 381 -18.15 -1.91 25.79
N VAL A 382 -17.73 -2.82 26.67
CA VAL A 382 -17.39 -4.21 26.30
C VAL A 382 -18.62 -4.94 25.77
N GLU A 383 -19.75 -4.82 26.46
CA GLU A 383 -21.04 -5.38 26.00
C GLU A 383 -21.41 -4.83 24.63
N ARG A 384 -21.29 -3.52 24.43
CA ARG A 384 -21.57 -2.89 23.13
C ARG A 384 -20.67 -3.43 22.01
N LEU A 385 -19.37 -3.60 22.28
CA LEU A 385 -18.44 -4.18 21.30
C LEU A 385 -18.80 -5.64 20.96
N ALA A 386 -19.28 -6.40 21.94
CA ALA A 386 -19.75 -7.77 21.74
C ALA A 386 -21.07 -7.82 20.95
N GLU A 387 -22.02 -6.93 21.21
CA GLU A 387 -23.28 -6.80 20.46
C GLU A 387 -23.05 -6.45 18.99
N ASP A 388 -22.06 -5.60 18.73
CA ASP A 388 -21.66 -5.22 17.37
C ASP A 388 -20.83 -6.34 16.66
N ASP A 389 -20.61 -7.49 17.33
CA ASP A 389 -19.79 -8.64 16.89
C ASP A 389 -18.39 -8.22 16.40
N VAL A 390 -17.75 -7.33 17.18
CA VAL A 390 -16.42 -6.83 16.84
C VAL A 390 -15.37 -7.16 17.90
N ARG A 391 -14.15 -7.40 17.44
CA ARG A 391 -12.96 -7.54 18.28
C ARG A 391 -12.13 -6.26 18.20
N VAL A 392 -11.66 -5.76 19.34
CA VAL A 392 -10.73 -4.62 19.38
C VAL A 392 -9.32 -5.05 18.96
N ASP A 393 -8.78 -4.43 17.91
CA ASP A 393 -7.41 -4.67 17.46
C ASP A 393 -6.45 -3.57 17.90
N LEU A 394 -6.96 -2.37 18.19
CA LEU A 394 -6.19 -1.23 18.67
C LEU A 394 -6.93 -0.50 19.79
N LEU A 395 -6.36 -0.45 20.98
CA LEU A 395 -6.82 0.40 22.08
C LEU A 395 -5.90 1.62 22.20
N VAL A 396 -6.48 2.82 22.21
CA VAL A 396 -5.76 4.07 22.46
C VAL A 396 -6.25 4.69 23.76
N ASN A 397 -5.51 4.46 24.84
CA ASN A 397 -5.73 5.07 26.15
C ASN A 397 -5.21 6.51 26.15
N ASN A 398 -6.11 7.42 25.79
CA ASN A 398 -5.86 8.86 25.70
C ASN A 398 -6.54 9.68 26.82
N ALA A 399 -7.63 9.18 27.41
CA ALA A 399 -8.40 9.93 28.41
C ALA A 399 -7.49 10.42 29.54
N GLY A 400 -7.60 11.70 29.86
CA GLY A 400 -6.78 12.32 30.89
C GLY A 400 -6.85 13.83 30.88
N PHE A 401 -6.52 14.42 32.03
CA PHE A 401 -6.51 15.87 32.22
C PHE A 401 -5.34 16.29 33.11
N GLY A 402 -5.05 17.60 33.12
CA GLY A 402 -4.01 18.22 33.93
C GLY A 402 -4.60 19.10 35.03
N ALA A 403 -4.46 18.70 36.29
CA ALA A 403 -4.60 19.56 37.45
C ALA A 403 -3.21 20.10 37.82
N MET A 404 -3.05 21.42 37.64
CA MET A 404 -1.82 22.15 37.94
C MET A 404 -1.99 22.90 39.27
N GLY A 405 -0.89 23.10 39.99
CA GLY A 405 -0.85 23.78 41.28
C GLY A 405 0.38 23.41 42.11
N PRO A 406 0.66 24.13 43.21
CA PRO A 406 1.72 23.78 44.14
C PRO A 406 1.36 22.47 44.83
N VAL A 407 2.29 21.50 44.84
CA VAL A 407 2.00 20.13 45.29
C VAL A 407 1.43 20.08 46.71
N ILE A 408 1.93 20.93 47.61
CA ILE A 408 1.53 20.95 49.02
C ILE A 408 0.19 21.66 49.28
N GLU A 409 -0.34 22.40 48.32
CA GLU A 409 -1.61 23.16 48.44
C GLU A 409 -2.70 22.64 47.50
N MET A 410 -2.44 21.58 46.73
CA MET A 410 -3.46 20.99 45.86
C MET A 410 -4.53 20.27 46.71
N PRO A 411 -5.83 20.57 46.49
CA PRO A 411 -6.92 19.82 47.13
C PRO A 411 -6.85 18.32 46.81
N MET A 412 -6.98 17.48 47.84
CA MET A 412 -6.77 16.03 47.70
C MET A 412 -7.83 15.33 46.85
N ASP A 413 -9.03 15.86 46.77
CA ASP A 413 -10.07 15.42 45.83
C ASP A 413 -9.62 15.63 44.37
N ALA A 414 -9.01 16.77 44.04
CA ALA A 414 -8.46 17.03 42.72
C ALA A 414 -7.25 16.13 42.41
N VAL A 415 -6.41 15.84 43.41
CA VAL A 415 -5.30 14.89 43.31
C VAL A 415 -5.83 13.49 43.00
N ARG A 416 -6.78 12.98 43.80
CA ARG A 416 -7.40 11.66 43.60
C ARG A 416 -8.05 11.57 42.24
N ARG A 417 -8.90 12.54 41.86
CA ARG A 417 -9.56 12.57 40.55
C ARG A 417 -8.58 12.51 39.38
N GLN A 418 -7.42 13.17 39.49
CA GLN A 418 -6.42 13.11 38.44
C GLN A 418 -5.77 11.72 38.32
N TYR A 419 -5.58 11.01 39.43
CA TYR A 419 -5.14 9.61 39.42
C TYR A 419 -6.22 8.65 38.92
N GLU A 420 -7.48 8.84 39.34
CA GLU A 420 -8.62 8.05 38.86
C GLU A 420 -8.71 8.07 37.35
N VAL A 421 -8.64 9.24 36.71
CA VAL A 421 -8.73 9.32 35.25
C VAL A 421 -7.42 8.89 34.57
N ASN A 422 -6.29 9.50 34.94
CA ASN A 422 -5.05 9.35 34.18
C ASN A 422 -4.36 7.99 34.35
N VAL A 423 -4.59 7.31 35.47
CA VAL A 423 -3.87 6.08 35.86
C VAL A 423 -4.83 4.91 36.01
N PHE A 424 -5.78 4.99 36.94
CA PHE A 424 -6.65 3.86 37.26
C PHE A 424 -7.62 3.56 36.12
N GLY A 425 -8.22 4.58 35.51
CA GLY A 425 -9.13 4.39 34.38
C GLY A 425 -8.45 3.84 33.13
N LEU A 426 -7.21 4.27 32.85
CA LEU A 426 -6.38 3.66 31.80
C LEU A 426 -6.15 2.17 32.09
N LEU A 427 -5.78 1.83 33.34
CA LEU A 427 -5.51 0.46 33.73
C LEU A 427 -6.76 -0.41 33.66
N ALA A 428 -7.89 0.04 34.22
CA ALA A 428 -9.16 -0.68 34.22
C ALA A 428 -9.67 -0.92 32.79
N THR A 429 -9.64 0.11 31.94
CA THR A 429 -10.04 -0.01 30.53
C THR A 429 -9.16 -1.02 29.78
N THR A 430 -7.84 -0.97 30.04
CA THR A 430 -6.90 -1.93 29.43
C THR A 430 -7.16 -3.35 29.91
N GLN A 431 -7.39 -3.56 31.20
CA GLN A 431 -7.64 -4.88 31.77
C GLN A 431 -8.86 -5.57 31.15
N GLU A 432 -9.94 -4.84 30.91
CA GLU A 432 -11.15 -5.40 30.32
C GLU A 432 -10.98 -5.67 28.81
N LEU A 433 -10.44 -4.73 28.05
CA LEU A 433 -10.29 -4.88 26.59
C LEU A 433 -9.14 -5.80 26.18
N ALA A 434 -8.09 -5.93 27.00
CA ALA A 434 -6.96 -6.80 26.69
C ALA A 434 -7.34 -8.28 26.74
N ARG A 435 -8.38 -8.69 27.48
CA ARG A 435 -8.81 -10.10 27.54
C ARG A 435 -9.13 -10.65 26.14
N GLY A 436 -9.94 -9.93 25.37
CA GLY A 436 -10.26 -10.31 23.99
C GLY A 436 -9.05 -10.30 23.06
N MET A 437 -8.09 -9.40 23.28
CA MET A 437 -6.82 -9.38 22.53
C MET A 437 -5.94 -10.59 22.86
N ILE A 438 -5.92 -11.02 24.14
CA ILE A 438 -5.16 -12.19 24.61
C ILE A 438 -5.73 -13.46 23.98
N ASP A 439 -7.06 -13.62 24.00
CA ASP A 439 -7.74 -14.78 23.40
C ASP A 439 -7.47 -14.88 21.89
N ALA A 440 -7.45 -13.73 21.20
CA ALA A 440 -7.12 -13.65 19.79
C ALA A 440 -5.61 -13.75 19.47
N ARG A 441 -4.76 -13.69 20.50
CA ARG A 441 -3.30 -13.58 20.40
C ARG A 441 -2.81 -12.46 19.47
N SER A 442 -3.56 -11.36 19.42
CA SER A 442 -3.33 -10.24 18.52
C SER A 442 -3.95 -8.97 19.07
N GLY A 443 -3.23 -7.86 18.95
CA GLY A 443 -3.73 -6.54 19.32
C GLY A 443 -2.61 -5.55 19.59
N THR A 444 -2.97 -4.26 19.63
CA THR A 444 -2.05 -3.19 20.01
C THR A 444 -2.70 -2.28 21.05
N ILE A 445 -1.96 -1.95 22.11
CA ILE A 445 -2.36 -0.98 23.14
C ILE A 445 -1.43 0.23 23.05
N VAL A 446 -2.01 1.41 22.89
CA VAL A 446 -1.30 2.68 22.85
C VAL A 446 -1.65 3.48 24.10
N ASN A 447 -0.66 3.74 24.94
CA ASN A 447 -0.83 4.55 26.13
C ASN A 447 -0.28 5.96 25.90
N VAL A 448 -1.15 6.96 26.00
CA VAL A 448 -0.77 8.37 25.86
C VAL A 448 -0.19 8.89 27.18
N GLY A 449 1.13 8.84 27.25
CA GLY A 449 1.94 9.43 28.30
C GLY A 449 2.09 10.94 28.15
N SER A 450 3.33 11.43 28.33
CA SER A 450 3.72 12.84 28.20
C SER A 450 5.22 12.96 28.44
N THR A 451 5.88 13.93 27.81
CA THR A 451 7.24 14.33 28.22
C THR A 451 7.30 14.78 29.69
N SER A 452 6.18 15.21 30.28
CA SER A 452 6.07 15.53 31.71
C SER A 452 6.21 14.32 32.63
N GLY A 453 6.07 13.08 32.13
CA GLY A 453 6.39 11.86 32.89
C GLY A 453 7.89 11.58 32.96
N VAL A 454 8.68 12.19 32.05
CA VAL A 454 10.14 12.11 32.04
C VAL A 454 10.76 13.24 32.84
N LEU A 455 10.31 14.49 32.66
CA LEU A 455 10.85 15.67 33.34
C LEU A 455 9.78 16.36 34.20
N THR A 456 9.95 16.30 35.52
CA THR A 456 9.09 17.00 36.47
C THR A 456 9.37 18.49 36.44
N SER A 457 8.31 19.30 36.51
CA SER A 457 8.39 20.76 36.57
C SER A 457 7.57 21.29 37.74
N PRO A 458 7.95 22.42 38.35
CA PRO A 458 7.13 23.13 39.31
C PRO A 458 5.69 23.32 38.81
N PHE A 459 4.75 23.29 39.75
CA PHE A 459 3.31 23.46 39.54
C PHE A 459 2.61 22.38 38.69
N ALA A 460 3.33 21.36 38.23
CA ALA A 460 2.77 20.21 37.52
C ALA A 460 3.10 18.89 38.23
N GLY A 461 3.53 18.92 39.49
CA GLY A 461 4.06 17.74 40.19
C GLY A 461 3.12 16.55 40.19
N VAL A 462 1.84 16.75 40.52
CA VAL A 462 0.82 15.68 40.52
C VAL A 462 0.52 15.18 39.10
N TYR A 463 0.45 16.08 38.11
CA TYR A 463 0.28 15.65 36.72
C TYR A 463 1.49 14.83 36.23
N CYS A 464 2.70 15.30 36.50
CA CYS A 464 3.96 14.60 36.21
C CYS A 464 3.96 13.22 36.85
N SER A 465 3.57 13.08 38.12
CA SER A 465 3.55 11.79 38.80
C SER A 465 2.55 10.81 38.16
N THR A 466 1.36 11.26 37.74
CA THR A 466 0.43 10.38 36.99
C THR A 466 1.02 9.91 35.67
N LYS A 467 1.67 10.79 34.90
CA LYS A 467 2.28 10.41 33.61
C LYS A 467 3.53 9.55 33.80
N SER A 468 4.31 9.73 34.86
CA SER A 468 5.39 8.80 35.23
C SER A 468 4.83 7.41 35.56
N ALA A 469 3.73 7.33 36.32
CA ALA A 469 3.07 6.06 36.62
C ALA A 469 2.62 5.35 35.33
N VAL A 470 1.98 6.06 34.39
CA VAL A 470 1.61 5.52 33.07
C VAL A 470 2.84 5.00 32.30
N HIS A 471 3.99 5.67 32.37
CA HIS A 471 5.21 5.21 31.69
C HIS A 471 5.69 3.88 32.24
N SER A 472 5.76 3.75 33.58
CA SER A 472 6.16 2.51 34.24
C SER A 472 5.17 1.37 33.97
N LEU A 473 3.87 1.63 34.05
CA LEU A 473 2.83 0.65 33.72
C LEU A 473 2.93 0.20 32.26
N THR A 474 3.18 1.12 31.33
CA THR A 474 3.36 0.81 29.91
C THR A 474 4.58 -0.06 29.66
N ASP A 475 5.70 0.24 30.33
CA ASP A 475 6.92 -0.54 30.19
C ASP A 475 6.74 -1.98 30.72
N ALA A 476 6.00 -2.17 31.83
CA ALA A 476 5.62 -3.47 32.36
C ALA A 476 4.67 -4.23 31.42
N MET A 477 3.55 -3.62 31.03
CA MET A 477 2.57 -4.24 30.12
C MET A 477 3.19 -4.69 28.80
N ARG A 478 4.16 -3.93 28.27
CA ARG A 478 4.89 -4.33 27.06
C ARG A 478 5.61 -5.67 27.20
N MET A 479 6.14 -5.98 28.39
CA MET A 479 6.83 -7.24 28.65
C MET A 479 5.83 -8.35 28.99
N GLU A 480 4.82 -8.04 29.79
CA GLU A 480 3.82 -9.00 30.27
C GLU A 480 2.87 -9.47 29.16
N LEU A 481 2.54 -8.59 28.20
CA LEU A 481 1.59 -8.89 27.12
C LEU A 481 2.23 -9.43 25.83
N ALA A 482 3.56 -9.30 25.67
CA ALA A 482 4.27 -9.78 24.50
C ALA A 482 4.11 -11.31 24.24
N PRO A 483 4.15 -12.20 25.25
CA PRO A 483 3.90 -13.64 25.04
C PRO A 483 2.51 -13.97 24.50
N PHE A 484 1.55 -13.05 24.67
CA PHE A 484 0.19 -13.18 24.15
C PHE A 484 0.03 -12.53 22.76
N GLY A 485 1.11 -12.11 22.09
CA GLY A 485 1.05 -11.52 20.75
C GLY A 485 0.53 -10.07 20.72
N ILE A 486 0.50 -9.39 21.87
CA ILE A 486 0.00 -8.02 21.99
C ILE A 486 1.16 -7.04 22.05
N SER A 487 1.11 -6.02 21.19
CA SER A 487 2.08 -4.92 21.20
C SER A 487 1.62 -3.79 22.11
N VAL A 488 2.54 -3.21 22.87
CA VAL A 488 2.24 -2.04 23.72
C VAL A 488 3.18 -0.90 23.34
N ILE A 489 2.60 0.25 22.98
CA ILE A 489 3.31 1.44 22.49
C ILE A 489 3.08 2.59 23.45
N ARG A 490 4.17 3.29 23.80
CA ARG A 490 4.10 4.53 24.57
C ARG A 490 4.16 5.75 23.67
N VAL A 491 3.18 6.63 23.76
CA VAL A 491 3.20 7.93 23.08
C VAL A 491 3.54 9.02 24.10
N GLU A 492 4.49 9.90 23.79
CA GLU A 492 4.95 11.00 24.64
C GLU A 492 4.70 12.33 23.92
N PRO A 493 3.48 12.92 24.02
CA PRO A 493 3.18 14.22 23.43
C PRO A 493 4.02 15.35 24.05
N ASN A 494 4.39 16.33 23.23
CA ASN A 494 5.04 17.55 23.69
C ASN A 494 4.50 18.82 23.01
N GLN A 495 3.95 19.75 23.81
CA GLN A 495 3.39 21.03 23.33
C GLN A 495 2.43 20.84 22.15
N ILE A 496 1.35 20.10 22.38
CA ILE A 496 0.28 19.91 21.40
C ILE A 496 -0.84 20.92 21.70
N ARG A 497 -1.17 21.74 20.70
CA ARG A 497 -2.19 22.79 20.82
C ARG A 497 -3.58 22.17 20.86
N THR A 498 -4.25 22.32 22.00
CA THR A 498 -5.57 21.75 22.36
C THR A 498 -6.17 22.54 23.52
N ASN A 499 -7.46 22.36 23.82
CA ASN A 499 -8.12 23.01 24.97
C ASN A 499 -7.63 22.52 26.35
N PHE A 500 -6.64 21.60 26.39
CA PHE A 500 -6.04 21.09 27.62
C PHE A 500 -5.47 22.19 28.52
N GLY A 501 -4.73 23.14 27.92
CA GLY A 501 -4.08 24.22 28.65
C GLY A 501 -5.07 25.20 29.29
N ASP A 502 -6.15 25.50 28.57
CA ASP A 502 -7.22 26.39 29.06
C ASP A 502 -7.99 25.72 30.21
N THR A 503 -8.34 24.44 30.06
CA THR A 503 -9.00 23.65 31.12
C THR A 503 -8.12 23.57 32.36
N ALA A 504 -6.82 23.32 32.18
CA ALA A 504 -5.86 23.26 33.28
C ALA A 504 -5.68 24.61 33.99
N ALA A 505 -5.66 25.72 33.25
CA ALA A 505 -5.52 27.06 33.81
C ALA A 505 -6.79 27.48 34.58
N THR A 506 -7.98 27.30 34.00
CA THR A 506 -9.25 27.59 34.68
C THR A 506 -9.40 26.78 35.96
N ALA A 507 -9.11 25.48 35.90
CA ALA A 507 -9.18 24.61 37.06
C ALA A 507 -8.12 24.91 38.12
N MET A 508 -6.97 25.48 37.74
CA MET A 508 -5.95 25.95 38.67
C MET A 508 -6.42 27.22 39.39
N THR A 509 -6.89 28.23 38.66
CA THR A 509 -7.38 29.50 39.24
C THR A 509 -8.50 29.27 40.24
N ALA A 510 -9.40 28.30 39.97
CA ALA A 510 -10.49 27.95 40.88
C ALA A 510 -10.04 27.22 42.16
N ARG A 511 -8.77 26.79 42.27
CA ARG A 511 -8.25 25.96 43.37
C ARG A 511 -7.22 26.66 44.26
N ILE A 512 -6.68 27.79 43.84
CA ILE A 512 -5.72 28.55 44.66
C ILE A 512 -6.53 29.34 45.70
N ALA A 513 -6.25 29.10 46.98
CA ALA A 513 -6.85 29.86 48.08
C ALA A 513 -6.35 31.31 48.10
N GLU A 514 -7.19 32.23 48.59
CA GLU A 514 -6.85 33.67 48.68
C GLU A 514 -5.68 33.97 49.62
N ASP A 515 -5.35 33.05 50.52
CA ASP A 515 -4.23 33.11 51.47
C ASP A 515 -3.04 32.22 51.07
N SER A 516 -3.03 31.70 49.83
CA SER A 516 -1.97 30.82 49.33
C SER A 516 -0.60 31.48 49.39
N ARG A 517 0.40 30.72 49.87
CA ARG A 517 1.80 31.18 49.90
C ARG A 517 2.41 31.31 48.51
N TYR A 518 1.75 30.77 47.49
CA TYR A 518 2.22 30.77 46.10
C TYR A 518 1.61 31.87 45.23
N LEU A 519 0.77 32.75 45.79
CA LEU A 519 0.24 33.91 45.06
C LEU A 519 1.32 34.79 44.39
N PRO A 520 2.50 35.06 45.00
CA PRO A 520 3.55 35.86 44.35
C PRO A 520 4.07 35.30 43.02
N VAL A 521 3.82 34.01 42.73
CA VAL A 521 4.25 33.31 41.51
C VAL A 521 3.08 32.77 40.68
N GLN A 522 1.86 33.28 40.89
CA GLN A 522 0.65 32.83 40.19
C GLN A 522 0.77 32.91 38.66
N ASP A 523 1.46 33.93 38.14
CA ASP A 523 1.73 34.07 36.70
C ASP A 523 2.56 32.91 36.15
N ALA A 524 3.59 32.46 36.90
CA ALA A 524 4.42 31.33 36.53
C ALA A 524 3.62 30.01 36.54
N MET A 525 2.66 29.88 37.45
CA MET A 525 1.73 28.75 37.52
C MET A 525 0.79 28.73 36.31
N THR A 526 0.17 29.87 35.98
CA THR A 526 -0.68 30.03 34.79
C THR A 526 0.11 29.74 33.51
N ALA A 527 1.34 30.27 33.41
CA ALA A 527 2.23 30.02 32.28
C ALA A 527 2.63 28.54 32.14
N ARG A 528 2.70 27.79 33.25
CA ARG A 528 2.90 26.34 33.22
C ARG A 528 1.67 25.62 32.68
N ALA A 529 0.48 26.00 33.11
CA ALA A 529 -0.79 25.41 32.67
C ALA A 529 -1.02 25.64 31.16
N GLN A 530 -0.74 26.86 30.68
CA GLN A 530 -0.89 27.26 29.27
C GLN A 530 0.33 26.93 28.40
N GLY A 531 1.31 26.18 28.92
CA GLY A 531 2.59 25.95 28.25
C GLY A 531 2.48 25.30 26.85
N SER A 532 1.38 24.61 26.55
CA SER A 532 1.07 23.98 25.25
C SER A 532 0.26 24.87 24.29
N GLN A 533 -0.08 26.11 24.68
CA GLN A 533 -0.87 27.05 23.88
C GLN A 533 -0.02 28.14 23.21
N LYS A 534 1.31 28.04 23.29
CA LYS A 534 2.25 29.03 22.76
C LYS A 534 2.46 28.85 21.25
N GLU A 535 2.89 29.93 20.61
CA GLU A 535 3.34 29.94 19.22
C GLU A 535 4.46 28.90 18.99
N GLY A 536 4.33 28.10 17.92
CA GLY A 536 5.19 26.96 17.62
C GLY A 536 4.80 25.62 18.28
N SER A 537 3.64 25.54 18.97
CA SER A 537 3.06 24.26 19.42
C SER A 537 2.46 23.49 18.24
N MET A 538 2.60 22.17 18.24
CA MET A 538 2.11 21.32 17.14
C MET A 538 0.58 21.22 17.15
N PRO A 539 -0.12 21.36 16.00
CA PRO A 539 -1.54 21.11 15.90
C PRO A 539 -1.92 19.65 16.19
N ALA A 540 -3.08 19.41 16.83
CA ALA A 540 -3.54 18.06 17.14
C ALA A 540 -3.73 17.14 15.91
N PRO A 541 -4.23 17.60 14.75
CA PRO A 541 -4.31 16.75 13.54
C PRO A 541 -2.94 16.30 13.02
N GLU A 542 -1.94 17.18 13.03
CA GLU A 542 -0.57 16.83 12.62
C GLU A 542 0.04 15.81 13.58
N PHE A 543 -0.17 15.99 14.89
CA PHE A 543 0.23 15.02 15.90
C PHE A 543 -0.43 13.65 15.65
N ALA A 544 -1.74 13.64 15.38
CA ALA A 544 -2.48 12.41 15.15
C ALA A 544 -1.98 11.65 13.92
N ALA A 545 -1.69 12.34 12.81
CA ALA A 545 -1.10 11.75 11.61
C ALA A 545 0.25 11.06 11.92
N LYS A 546 1.15 11.75 12.63
CA LYS A 546 2.46 11.20 13.02
C LYS A 546 2.35 10.00 13.97
N VAL A 547 1.39 10.03 14.91
CA VAL A 547 1.13 8.87 15.79
C VAL A 547 0.57 7.71 14.99
N ALA A 548 -0.40 7.94 14.10
CA ALA A 548 -0.97 6.89 13.28
C ALA A 548 0.07 6.26 12.32
N ASP A 549 0.98 7.05 11.74
CA ASP A 549 2.12 6.53 10.98
C ASP A 549 3.00 5.60 11.82
N GLY A 550 3.33 6.02 13.04
CA GLY A 550 4.17 5.23 13.94
C GLY A 550 3.50 3.96 14.47
N VAL A 551 2.20 4.01 14.76
CA VAL A 551 1.42 2.89 15.30
C VAL A 551 1.08 1.86 14.22
N LEU A 552 0.81 2.30 12.98
CA LEU A 552 0.40 1.42 11.88
C LEU A 552 1.57 0.96 11.00
N ALA A 553 2.80 1.30 11.35
CA ALA A 553 3.99 0.81 10.66
C ALA A 553 4.12 -0.72 10.80
N THR A 554 4.73 -1.38 9.80
CA THR A 554 5.00 -2.83 9.82
C THR A 554 5.89 -3.28 10.99
N SER A 555 6.71 -2.37 11.51
CA SER A 555 7.52 -2.56 12.72
C SER A 555 7.43 -1.29 13.58
N PRO A 556 6.38 -1.14 14.40
CA PRO A 556 6.14 0.10 15.14
C PRO A 556 7.20 0.30 16.22
N ALA A 557 7.64 1.55 16.39
CA ALA A 557 8.55 1.89 17.49
C ALA A 557 7.79 1.79 18.83
N LEU A 558 8.40 1.13 19.81
CA LEU A 558 7.82 0.94 21.16
C LEU A 558 7.59 2.26 21.92
N ARG A 559 8.24 3.34 21.47
CA ARG A 559 8.12 4.68 22.05
C ARG A 559 8.06 5.73 20.93
N LEU A 560 6.96 6.47 20.87
CA LEU A 560 6.73 7.57 19.93
C LEU A 560 6.79 8.90 20.67
N ARG A 561 7.80 9.72 20.36
CA ARG A 561 7.92 11.10 20.85
C ARG A 561 7.51 12.06 19.75
N VAL A 562 6.38 12.73 19.93
CA VAL A 562 5.78 13.55 18.88
C VAL A 562 5.40 14.91 19.47
N GLY A 563 5.85 15.99 18.81
CA GLY A 563 5.65 17.36 19.27
C GLY A 563 6.85 18.27 19.01
N ARG A 564 6.85 19.47 19.59
CA ARG A 564 7.98 20.41 19.45
C ARG A 564 9.26 19.81 20.03
N GLU A 565 10.39 20.01 19.39
CA GLU A 565 11.65 19.38 19.79
C GLU A 565 12.12 19.77 21.20
N LEU A 566 12.10 18.81 22.13
CA LEU A 566 12.79 18.85 23.43
C LEU A 566 13.67 17.59 23.62
N TRP A 567 14.06 16.93 22.52
CA TRP A 567 14.88 15.73 22.58
C TRP A 567 16.18 15.91 23.37
N PRO A 568 16.86 17.08 23.39
CA PRO A 568 18.05 17.25 24.23
C PRO A 568 17.70 17.13 25.73
N TYR A 569 16.63 17.76 26.19
CA TYR A 569 16.31 17.80 27.63
C TYR A 569 15.85 16.46 28.20
N THR A 570 15.18 15.62 27.39
CA THR A 570 14.71 14.29 27.82
C THR A 570 15.77 13.21 27.70
N ILE A 571 16.70 13.33 26.73
CA ILE A 571 17.81 12.39 26.54
C ILE A 571 18.97 12.71 27.48
N PHE A 572 19.26 13.99 27.73
CA PHE A 572 20.37 14.38 28.62
C PHE A 572 19.98 14.44 30.11
N LYS A 573 18.69 14.33 30.47
CA LYS A 573 18.24 14.32 31.89
C LYS A 573 19.05 13.35 32.76
N PRO A 574 19.27 12.07 32.37
CA PRO A 574 20.05 11.13 33.20
C PRO A 574 21.51 11.54 33.41
N PHE A 575 22.05 12.42 32.57
CA PHE A 575 23.45 12.86 32.58
C PHE A 575 23.65 14.24 33.23
N LEU A 576 22.56 14.94 33.58
CA LEU A 576 22.61 16.27 34.16
C LEU A 576 22.47 16.19 35.70
N PRO A 577 23.35 16.87 36.48
CA PRO A 577 23.21 16.92 37.92
C PRO A 577 21.87 17.55 38.34
N SER A 578 21.13 16.89 39.25
CA SER A 578 19.78 17.33 39.68
C SER A 578 19.76 18.79 40.13
N HIS A 579 20.73 19.22 40.94
CA HIS A 579 20.80 20.61 41.43
C HIS A 579 20.86 21.67 40.31
N ARG A 580 21.41 21.33 39.13
CA ARG A 580 21.44 22.25 37.98
C ARG A 580 20.07 22.33 37.32
N ILE A 581 19.40 21.18 37.14
CA ILE A 581 18.04 21.13 36.62
C ILE A 581 17.10 21.90 37.56
N ASP A 582 17.20 21.64 38.87
CA ASP A 582 16.39 22.29 39.90
C ASP A 582 16.59 23.81 39.89
N ARG A 583 17.84 24.28 39.77
CA ARG A 583 18.14 25.72 39.67
C ARG A 583 17.55 26.35 38.40
N ILE A 584 17.66 25.68 37.25
CA ILE A 584 17.10 26.16 35.98
C ILE A 584 15.57 26.25 36.07
N LEU A 585 14.92 25.20 36.58
CA LEU A 585 13.47 25.15 36.70
C LEU A 585 12.96 26.12 37.77
N SER A 586 13.64 26.23 38.91
CA SER A 586 13.26 27.18 39.98
C SER A 586 13.28 28.62 39.47
N LYS A 587 14.35 29.01 38.77
CA LYS A 587 14.45 30.34 38.14
C LYS A 587 13.42 30.54 37.03
N ARG A 588 13.13 29.51 36.23
CA ARG A 588 12.14 29.59 35.14
C ARG A 588 10.71 29.83 35.65
N TYR A 589 10.42 29.35 36.85
CA TYR A 589 9.09 29.43 37.46
C TYR A 589 9.06 30.40 38.66
N ASP A 590 10.02 31.33 38.72
CA ASP A 590 10.10 32.43 39.69
C ASP A 590 10.02 32.00 41.17
N LEU A 591 10.46 30.78 41.52
CA LEU A 591 10.34 30.25 42.89
C LEU A 591 11.15 31.07 43.92
N ASP A 592 12.14 31.82 43.46
CA ASP A 592 12.92 32.77 44.24
C ASP A 592 12.08 33.94 44.79
N ARG A 593 10.91 34.23 44.22
CA ARG A 593 9.98 35.25 44.72
C ARG A 593 9.14 34.80 45.94
N LEU A 594 9.26 33.53 46.33
CA LEU A 594 8.58 32.97 47.51
C LEU A 594 9.38 33.16 48.81
N ALA A 595 10.65 33.59 48.69
CA ALA A 595 11.61 33.70 49.79
C ALA A 595 11.56 35.05 50.51
#